data_AF-A0AAU9KRG0-F1
#
_entry.id   AF-A0AAU9KRG0-F1
#
_cell.length_a   1.000
_cell.length_b   1.000
_cell.length_c   1.000
_cell.angle_alpha   90.00
_cell.angle_beta   90.00
_cell.angle_gamma   90.00
#
_symmetry.space_group_name_H-M   'P 1'
#
loop_
_entity.id
_entity.type
_entity.pdbx_description
1 polymer ?
#
loop_
_entity_poly.entity_id
_entity_poly.type
_entity_poly.pdbx_seq_one_letter_code
_entity_poly.pdbx_strand_id
1 'polypeptide(L)'
;MPLDVVIKVPSSCADPAPLETSTLVLLHHNGHFRILERTLRDFLHLERQLQLESQAKTFFSDSASISSSFEAYCDAKRSFYPSNQHGIRLAITLETFLSRLTLNSELLTTSLALKTFFDGNLLTSHKTTGRSYRDTVEAAMGSEEKDMELGKERVAAGCSMERHIAVNVEEEKQQVVLWKFVSQGTGLVFSALFSNEDEGKCVEMDPYSVSNDNVVEKKANEIEVAHYKTDCTFKTEDGDVYGHYVAKKNGVVTLLWENLDMDSVISKSLQFQATVVSLSAAEKILEVANALKTVDTPEWLHEYVDMSEITAVEDLVGWEYNEIGEVVDEHEAHDDDHAGRDRDVESQIQSAVLEECNHELEAQVARLEENLTTTKKELKNALDRVHIAEEIYKANLETITQLECGTVNGTAPKSWRVPTALPAGSHSETLDLNSTQTEETPSSELERMQQLCAGFQEQCLWRSVENMELEAQLAASQVEASSWRQRHVEQAAQVEELEKQNCILRKHKKILVQEVKRLQPYSHVNLAALVQEAQEARMVQRSLQAQLDSHELLKSEIKVDTSPIESEPADFVLVEASDDENVFE
;
A
#
# COMPACT_ATOMS: atom_id res chain seq x y z
N MET A 1 28.06 -5.68 15.21
CA MET A 1 26.83 -6.03 15.95
C MET A 1 25.91 -6.77 14.98
N PRO A 2 24.90 -7.54 15.41
CA PRO A 2 23.91 -8.02 14.45
C PRO A 2 23.22 -6.83 13.78
N LEU A 3 22.82 -7.01 12.52
CA LEU A 3 21.99 -6.07 11.79
C LEU A 3 20.56 -6.12 12.36
N ASP A 4 20.03 -4.99 12.80
CA ASP A 4 18.64 -4.90 13.25
C ASP A 4 17.73 -4.65 12.03
N VAL A 5 16.63 -5.39 11.95
CA VAL A 5 15.63 -5.29 10.87
C VAL A 5 14.27 -5.02 11.49
N VAL A 6 13.60 -3.95 11.04
CA VAL A 6 12.23 -3.60 11.44
C VAL A 6 11.41 -3.38 10.19
N ILE A 7 10.14 -3.79 10.17
CA ILE A 7 9.26 -3.70 9.02
C ILE A 7 7.96 -3.03 9.40
N LYS A 8 7.50 -2.11 8.57
CA LYS A 8 6.22 -1.43 8.71
C LYS A 8 5.32 -1.82 7.55
N VAL A 9 4.26 -2.57 7.88
CA VAL A 9 3.19 -2.95 6.95
C VAL A 9 1.94 -2.13 7.26
N PRO A 10 1.19 -1.63 6.26
CA PRO A 10 -0.08 -0.95 6.47
C PRO A 10 -1.08 -1.77 7.29
N SER A 11 -1.84 -1.10 8.16
CA SER A 11 -2.76 -1.77 9.11
C SER A 11 -3.95 -2.45 8.43
N SER A 12 -4.32 -2.07 7.21
CA SER A 12 -5.41 -2.69 6.47
C SER A 12 -5.08 -2.77 4.98
N CYS A 13 -5.41 -3.90 4.36
CA CYS A 13 -5.48 -4.05 2.92
C CYS A 13 -6.67 -3.23 2.38
N ALA A 14 -6.49 -1.92 2.21
CA ALA A 14 -7.49 -1.05 1.59
C ALA A 14 -7.49 -1.16 0.06
N ASP A 15 -6.41 -1.70 -0.51
CA ASP A 15 -6.21 -1.76 -1.95
C ASP A 15 -6.86 -3.00 -2.59
N PRO A 16 -7.42 -2.86 -3.81
CA PRO A 16 -7.93 -3.98 -4.59
C PRO A 16 -6.83 -4.97 -5.03
N ALA A 17 -5.55 -4.61 -4.85
CA ALA A 17 -4.37 -5.41 -5.18
C ALA A 17 -3.43 -5.55 -3.96
N PRO A 18 -3.72 -6.49 -3.02
CA PRO A 18 -2.93 -6.67 -1.79
C PRO A 18 -1.43 -6.87 -2.00
N LEU A 19 -1.05 -7.50 -3.12
CA LEU A 19 0.36 -7.80 -3.40
C LEU A 19 1.19 -6.55 -3.72
N GLU A 20 0.55 -5.48 -4.19
CA GLU A 20 1.21 -4.22 -4.52
C GLU A 20 1.28 -3.27 -3.30
N THR A 21 0.76 -3.68 -2.15
CA THR A 21 0.84 -2.91 -0.90
C THR A 21 2.30 -2.64 -0.53
N SER A 22 2.64 -1.35 -0.45
CA SER A 22 3.98 -0.88 -0.08
C SER A 22 4.25 -1.11 1.41
N THR A 23 5.45 -1.61 1.70
CA THR A 23 5.96 -2.02 3.00
C THR A 23 7.35 -1.37 3.17
N LEU A 24 7.60 -0.76 4.32
CA LEU A 24 8.90 -0.15 4.61
C LEU A 24 9.76 -1.12 5.41
N VAL A 25 10.99 -1.35 4.96
CA VAL A 25 12.01 -2.14 5.67
C VAL A 25 13.07 -1.17 6.17
N LEU A 26 13.25 -1.10 7.49
CA LEU A 26 14.30 -0.36 8.15
C LEU A 26 15.44 -1.30 8.54
N LEU A 27 16.63 -0.97 8.07
CA LEU A 27 17.87 -1.62 8.46
C LEU A 27 18.66 -0.69 9.38
N HIS A 28 19.18 -1.23 10.48
CA HIS A 28 20.00 -0.48 11.43
C HIS A 28 21.28 -1.24 11.79
N HIS A 29 22.42 -0.55 11.67
CA HIS A 29 23.72 -1.05 12.09
C HIS A 29 24.61 0.12 12.50
N ASN A 30 25.33 -0.02 13.62
CA ASN A 30 26.29 0.97 14.12
C ASN A 30 25.77 2.44 14.21
N GLY A 31 24.46 2.64 14.47
CA GLY A 31 23.87 3.99 14.54
C GLY A 31 23.56 4.61 13.17
N HIS A 32 23.70 3.85 12.09
CA HIS A 32 23.27 4.21 10.75
C HIS A 32 21.96 3.51 10.40
N PHE A 33 21.08 4.21 9.69
CA PHE A 33 19.76 3.73 9.29
C PHE A 33 19.61 3.74 7.78
N ARG A 34 18.96 2.72 7.22
CA ARG A 34 18.59 2.68 5.80
C ARG A 34 17.17 2.18 5.64
N ILE A 35 16.35 2.96 4.93
CA ILE A 35 14.98 2.58 4.58
C ILE A 35 14.96 2.02 3.17
N LEU A 36 14.24 0.92 3.00
CA LEU A 36 13.93 0.30 1.71
C LEU A 36 12.41 0.21 1.57
N GLU A 37 11.88 0.68 0.45
CA GLU A 37 10.47 0.50 0.12
C GLU A 37 10.30 -0.77 -0.72
N ARG A 38 9.50 -1.72 -0.25
CA ARG A 38 9.24 -3.02 -0.91
C ARG A 38 7.76 -3.33 -0.93
N THR A 39 7.28 -4.05 -1.91
CA THR A 39 5.91 -4.55 -1.93
C THR A 39 5.81 -5.90 -1.25
N LEU A 40 4.60 -6.29 -0.86
CA LEU A 40 4.32 -7.65 -0.44
C LEU A 40 4.76 -8.67 -1.52
N ARG A 41 4.59 -8.35 -2.80
CA ARG A 41 5.08 -9.17 -3.93
C ARG A 41 6.60 -9.38 -3.91
N ASP A 42 7.40 -8.37 -3.56
CA ASP A 42 8.87 -8.50 -3.47
C ASP A 42 9.28 -9.61 -2.49
N PHE A 43 8.59 -9.73 -1.35
CA PHE A 43 8.88 -10.76 -0.36
C PHE A 43 8.53 -12.16 -0.86
N LEU A 44 7.38 -12.34 -1.52
CA LEU A 44 6.99 -13.62 -2.12
C LEU A 44 7.94 -14.01 -3.25
N HIS A 45 8.37 -13.03 -4.05
CA HIS A 45 9.38 -13.23 -5.08
C HIS A 45 10.70 -13.70 -4.47
N LEU A 46 11.15 -13.05 -3.39
CA LEU A 46 12.36 -13.46 -2.66
C LEU A 46 12.24 -14.88 -2.11
N GLU A 47 11.13 -15.23 -1.44
CA GLU A 47 10.89 -16.60 -0.94
C GLU A 47 11.00 -17.64 -2.06
N ARG A 48 10.34 -17.38 -3.20
CA ARG A 48 10.36 -18.28 -4.36
C ARG A 48 11.75 -18.41 -4.99
N GLN A 49 12.46 -17.30 -5.19
CA GLN A 49 13.80 -17.32 -5.78
C GLN A 49 14.82 -18.00 -4.86
N LEU A 50 14.73 -17.77 -3.55
CA LEU A 50 15.57 -18.47 -2.59
C LEU A 50 15.36 -19.98 -2.64
N GLN A 51 14.11 -20.45 -2.77
CA GLN A 51 13.82 -21.88 -2.95
C GLN A 51 14.43 -22.46 -4.24
N LEU A 52 14.51 -21.66 -5.32
CA LEU A 52 15.13 -22.06 -6.60
C LEU A 52 16.65 -22.07 -6.53
N GLU A 53 17.25 -21.08 -5.87
CA GLU A 53 18.70 -20.99 -5.65
C GLU A 53 19.17 -22.10 -4.68
N SER A 54 18.38 -22.39 -3.65
CA SER A 54 18.66 -23.45 -2.68
C SER A 54 18.22 -24.82 -3.21
N GLN A 55 18.96 -25.40 -4.16
CA GLN A 55 18.76 -26.81 -4.55
C GLN A 55 19.03 -27.82 -3.41
N ALA A 56 19.45 -27.36 -2.23
CA ALA A 56 19.55 -28.15 -1.01
C ALA A 56 18.37 -27.86 -0.07
N LYS A 57 17.38 -28.77 -0.10
CA LYS A 57 16.16 -28.85 0.74
C LYS A 57 16.36 -28.73 2.27
N THR A 58 17.57 -28.50 2.77
CA THR A 58 17.93 -28.55 4.19
C THR A 58 17.75 -27.24 4.95
N PHE A 59 17.59 -26.09 4.29
CA PHE A 59 17.53 -24.79 4.98
C PHE A 59 16.11 -24.25 5.22
N PHE A 60 15.17 -24.54 4.32
CA PHE A 60 13.79 -24.01 4.40
C PHE A 60 12.79 -24.96 5.08
N SER A 61 13.26 -26.08 5.63
CA SER A 61 12.37 -27.07 6.30
C SER A 61 11.72 -26.51 7.57
N ASP A 62 12.36 -25.53 8.22
CA ASP A 62 11.91 -24.90 9.49
C ASP A 62 11.60 -23.39 9.37
N SER A 63 11.69 -22.81 8.17
CA SER A 63 11.22 -21.44 7.93
C SER A 63 9.71 -21.47 7.73
N ALA A 64 8.97 -20.82 8.64
CA ALA A 64 7.55 -20.57 8.44
C ALA A 64 7.39 -19.80 7.13
N SER A 65 6.78 -20.45 6.13
CA SER A 65 6.53 -19.81 4.84
C SER A 65 5.70 -18.55 5.05
N ILE A 66 6.16 -17.44 4.47
CA ILE A 66 5.47 -16.15 4.60
C ILE A 66 4.12 -16.17 3.88
N SER A 67 3.97 -17.03 2.86
CA SER A 67 2.74 -17.20 2.07
C SER A 67 1.48 -17.38 2.93
N SER A 68 1.57 -18.14 4.03
CA SER A 68 0.44 -18.36 4.95
C SER A 68 0.02 -17.09 5.73
N SER A 69 0.99 -16.23 6.08
CA SER A 69 0.72 -14.96 6.76
C SER A 69 0.18 -13.91 5.78
N PHE A 70 0.56 -14.00 4.51
CA PHE A 70 0.02 -13.17 3.45
C PHE A 70 -1.44 -13.49 3.17
N GLU A 71 -1.79 -14.78 3.04
CA GLU A 71 -3.18 -15.21 2.91
C GLU A 71 -4.01 -14.68 4.07
N ALA A 72 -3.52 -14.79 5.31
CA ALA A 72 -4.21 -14.25 6.48
C ALA A 72 -4.36 -12.71 6.50
N TYR A 73 -3.43 -11.98 5.87
CA TYR A 73 -3.52 -10.53 5.70
C TYR A 73 -4.52 -10.12 4.60
N CYS A 74 -4.61 -10.92 3.53
CA CYS A 74 -5.52 -10.67 2.40
C CYS A 74 -6.96 -11.09 2.70
N ASP A 75 -7.17 -12.21 3.40
CA ASP A 75 -8.48 -12.75 3.77
C ASP A 75 -9.02 -12.11 5.06
N ALA A 76 -9.28 -10.80 5.01
CA ALA A 76 -9.87 -10.05 6.14
C ALA A 76 -11.25 -10.58 6.60
N LYS A 77 -11.88 -11.50 5.85
CA LYS A 77 -13.18 -12.13 6.17
C LYS A 77 -13.10 -13.33 7.11
N ARG A 78 -11.90 -13.90 7.37
CA ARG A 78 -11.74 -15.16 8.13
C ARG A 78 -10.79 -15.09 9.32
N SER A 79 -10.19 -13.94 9.59
CA SER A 79 -9.26 -13.83 10.69
C SER A 79 -9.99 -13.67 12.03
N PHE A 80 -9.45 -14.30 13.07
CA PHE A 80 -9.88 -14.10 14.46
C PHE A 80 -9.45 -12.74 15.04
N TYR A 81 -8.68 -11.96 14.29
CA TYR A 81 -7.98 -10.77 14.77
C TYR A 81 -8.63 -9.52 14.19
N PRO A 82 -8.70 -8.41 14.95
CA PRO A 82 -9.23 -7.15 14.44
C PRO A 82 -8.38 -6.60 13.29
N SER A 83 -9.03 -5.87 12.37
CA SER A 83 -8.44 -5.37 11.12
C SER A 83 -7.10 -4.66 11.33
N ASN A 84 -7.01 -3.81 12.35
CA ASN A 84 -5.83 -3.04 12.74
C ASN A 84 -4.59 -3.88 13.15
N GLN A 85 -4.76 -5.16 13.50
CA GLN A 85 -3.66 -6.04 13.91
C GLN A 85 -3.06 -6.87 12.76
N HIS A 86 -3.68 -6.90 11.58
CA HIS A 86 -3.18 -7.72 10.46
C HIS A 86 -1.81 -7.23 9.97
N GLY A 87 -1.66 -5.92 9.77
CA GLY A 87 -0.40 -5.32 9.36
C GLY A 87 0.72 -5.61 10.36
N ILE A 88 0.46 -5.45 11.66
CA ILE A 88 1.45 -5.72 12.72
C ILE A 88 1.90 -7.18 12.70
N ARG A 89 0.96 -8.12 12.58
CA ARG A 89 1.30 -9.54 12.56
C ARG A 89 2.08 -9.94 11.31
N LEU A 90 1.71 -9.39 10.16
CA LEU A 90 2.46 -9.60 8.93
C LEU A 90 3.87 -9.00 9.04
N ALA A 91 4.00 -7.80 9.60
CA ALA A 91 5.28 -7.16 9.86
C ALA A 91 6.20 -8.04 10.73
N ILE A 92 5.71 -8.59 11.85
CA ILE A 92 6.49 -9.48 12.71
C ILE A 92 6.96 -10.74 11.96
N THR A 93 6.09 -11.34 11.13
CA THR A 93 6.48 -12.50 10.32
C THR A 93 7.56 -12.15 9.31
N LEU A 94 7.40 -11.02 8.61
CA LEU A 94 8.36 -10.53 7.62
C LEU A 94 9.70 -10.15 8.28
N GLU A 95 9.68 -9.53 9.46
CA GLU A 95 10.88 -9.19 10.24
C GLU A 95 11.63 -10.44 10.64
N THR A 96 10.92 -11.44 11.14
CA THR A 96 11.48 -12.73 11.50
C THR A 96 12.10 -13.42 10.28
N PHE A 97 11.42 -13.35 9.13
CA PHE A 97 11.91 -13.90 7.87
C PHE A 97 13.22 -13.21 7.43
N LEU A 98 13.25 -11.89 7.32
CA LEU A 98 14.44 -11.15 6.90
C LEU A 98 15.58 -11.28 7.92
N SER A 99 15.31 -11.20 9.22
CA SER A 99 16.33 -11.35 10.27
C SER A 99 17.03 -12.71 10.19
N ARG A 100 16.30 -13.79 9.86
CA ARG A 100 16.92 -15.11 9.65
C ARG A 100 17.82 -15.13 8.41
N LEU A 101 17.43 -14.45 7.34
CA LEU A 101 18.22 -14.37 6.11
C LEU A 101 19.50 -13.54 6.32
N THR A 102 19.42 -12.42 7.04
CA THR A 102 20.56 -11.55 7.31
C THR A 102 21.55 -12.13 8.33
N LEU A 103 21.10 -13.01 9.23
CA LEU A 103 21.99 -13.76 10.12
C LEU A 103 22.76 -14.87 9.40
N ASN A 104 22.35 -15.24 8.17
CA ASN A 104 22.99 -16.31 7.41
C ASN A 104 24.07 -15.75 6.46
N SER A 105 25.32 -15.80 6.91
CA SER A 105 26.49 -15.37 6.13
C SER A 105 26.65 -16.09 4.77
N GLU A 106 26.24 -17.36 4.65
CA GLU A 106 26.31 -18.11 3.40
C GLU A 106 25.29 -17.60 2.38
N LEU A 107 24.06 -17.30 2.82
CA LEU A 107 23.05 -16.71 1.96
C LEU A 107 23.40 -15.28 1.55
N LEU A 108 23.89 -14.46 2.49
CA LEU A 108 24.33 -13.09 2.19
C LEU A 108 25.44 -13.03 1.15
N THR A 109 26.35 -14.01 1.15
CA THR A 109 27.43 -14.10 0.17
C THR A 109 26.94 -14.63 -1.17
N THR A 110 26.16 -15.71 -1.18
CA THR A 110 25.89 -16.49 -2.40
C THR A 110 24.58 -16.18 -3.11
N SER A 111 23.56 -15.68 -2.40
CA SER A 111 22.22 -15.46 -2.97
C SER A 111 22.17 -14.17 -3.76
N LEU A 112 21.87 -14.27 -5.07
CA LEU A 112 21.66 -13.10 -5.91
C LEU A 112 20.30 -12.46 -5.59
N ALA A 113 19.28 -13.28 -5.32
CA ALA A 113 17.95 -12.83 -4.94
C ALA A 113 17.96 -11.96 -3.67
N LEU A 114 18.67 -12.39 -2.63
CA LEU A 114 18.77 -11.64 -1.37
C LEU A 114 19.49 -10.30 -1.53
N LYS A 115 20.62 -10.31 -2.27
CA LYS A 115 21.33 -9.07 -2.61
C LYS A 115 20.45 -8.13 -3.42
N THR A 116 19.71 -8.69 -4.38
CA THR A 116 18.80 -7.94 -5.23
C THR A 116 17.65 -7.32 -4.43
N PHE A 117 17.15 -8.04 -3.42
CA PHE A 117 16.13 -7.53 -2.52
C PHE A 117 16.61 -6.30 -1.73
N PHE A 118 17.87 -6.27 -1.26
CA PHE A 118 18.38 -5.17 -0.43
C PHE A 118 18.98 -3.99 -1.24
N ASP A 119 19.73 -4.27 -2.30
CA ASP A 119 20.43 -3.27 -3.13
C ASP A 119 19.65 -2.90 -4.42
N GLY A 120 18.49 -3.51 -4.66
CA GLY A 120 17.79 -3.39 -5.94
C GLY A 120 18.46 -4.25 -7.01
N ASN A 121 18.52 -3.82 -8.27
CA ASN A 121 19.11 -4.69 -9.31
C ASN A 121 20.66 -4.76 -9.21
N LEU A 122 21.20 -5.73 -8.46
CA LEU A 122 22.65 -5.92 -8.27
C LEU A 122 23.40 -6.08 -9.60
N LEU A 123 22.77 -6.71 -10.60
CA LEU A 123 23.37 -6.93 -11.92
C LEU A 123 23.71 -5.59 -12.60
N THR A 124 23.01 -4.50 -12.26
CA THR A 124 23.23 -3.17 -12.81
C THR A 124 23.85 -2.18 -11.84
N SER A 125 23.55 -2.24 -10.55
CA SER A 125 24.05 -1.27 -9.55
C SER A 125 25.54 -1.46 -9.23
N HIS A 126 26.05 -2.69 -9.31
CA HIS A 126 27.39 -2.99 -8.81
C HIS A 126 28.52 -2.32 -9.62
N LYS A 127 29.38 -1.53 -8.96
CA LYS A 127 30.35 -0.62 -9.60
C LYS A 127 31.35 -1.30 -10.54
N THR A 128 31.85 -2.49 -10.18
CA THR A 128 32.91 -3.19 -10.93
C THR A 128 32.33 -4.33 -11.77
N THR A 129 31.86 -5.39 -11.11
CA THR A 129 31.36 -6.59 -11.79
C THR A 129 30.02 -6.35 -12.49
N GLY A 130 29.16 -5.47 -11.97
CA GLY A 130 27.92 -5.05 -12.65
C GLY A 130 28.21 -4.27 -13.94
N ARG A 131 29.26 -3.44 -13.97
CA ARG A 131 29.72 -2.80 -15.23
C ARG A 131 30.18 -3.85 -16.24
N SER A 132 30.98 -4.83 -15.82
CA SER A 132 31.38 -5.95 -16.69
C SER A 132 30.17 -6.73 -17.22
N TYR A 133 29.13 -6.91 -16.40
CA TYR A 133 27.89 -7.55 -16.83
C TYR A 133 27.19 -6.72 -17.91
N ARG A 134 27.00 -5.41 -17.69
CA ARG A 134 26.42 -4.49 -18.68
C ARG A 134 27.16 -4.52 -20.01
N ASP A 135 28.49 -4.40 -19.97
CA ASP A 135 29.33 -4.38 -21.17
C ASP A 135 29.21 -5.70 -21.96
N THR A 136 29.11 -6.84 -21.25
CA THR A 136 28.97 -8.16 -21.89
C THR A 136 27.58 -8.35 -22.49
N VAL A 137 26.54 -7.88 -21.80
CA VAL A 137 25.17 -7.91 -22.30
C VAL A 137 25.00 -7.00 -23.52
N GLU A 138 25.53 -5.78 -23.48
CA GLU A 138 25.56 -4.84 -24.63
C GLU A 138 26.31 -5.44 -25.82
N ALA A 139 27.47 -6.07 -25.59
CA ALA A 139 28.21 -6.74 -26.65
C ALA A 139 27.42 -7.90 -27.29
N ALA A 140 26.69 -8.68 -26.50
CA ALA A 140 25.84 -9.75 -27.02
C ALA A 140 24.66 -9.19 -27.83
N MET A 141 23.96 -8.18 -27.32
CA MET A 141 22.84 -7.54 -28.01
C MET A 141 23.28 -6.78 -29.29
N GLY A 142 24.48 -6.20 -29.30
CA GLY A 142 25.02 -5.45 -30.43
C GLY A 142 25.64 -6.31 -31.54
N SER A 143 25.92 -7.59 -31.27
CA SER A 143 26.51 -8.50 -32.25
C SER A 143 25.54 -8.99 -33.33
N GLU A 144 24.23 -8.93 -33.07
CA GLU A 144 23.18 -9.20 -34.05
C GLU A 144 22.79 -7.91 -34.79
N GLU A 145 23.73 -7.43 -35.62
CA GLU A 145 23.49 -6.34 -36.58
C GLU A 145 22.48 -6.79 -37.65
N LYS A 146 21.19 -6.58 -37.38
CA LYS A 146 20.13 -6.12 -38.31
C LYS A 146 18.76 -6.34 -37.65
N ASP A 147 18.01 -5.25 -37.50
CA ASP A 147 16.56 -5.20 -37.23
C ASP A 147 16.04 -5.27 -35.78
N MET A 148 16.88 -5.17 -34.73
CA MET A 148 16.35 -4.94 -33.38
C MET A 148 16.05 -3.47 -33.13
N GLU A 149 14.82 -3.08 -33.43
CA GLU A 149 14.28 -1.77 -33.12
C GLU A 149 14.29 -1.53 -31.61
N LEU A 150 15.02 -0.48 -31.18
CA LEU A 150 14.89 0.05 -29.84
C LEU A 150 13.45 0.51 -29.63
N GLY A 151 12.68 -0.26 -28.86
CA GLY A 151 11.28 0.02 -28.57
C GLY A 151 11.17 1.29 -27.75
N LYS A 152 10.41 2.28 -28.24
CA LYS A 152 10.09 3.50 -27.49
C LYS A 152 8.59 3.55 -27.29
N GLU A 153 8.16 3.35 -26.06
CA GLU A 153 6.75 3.33 -25.69
C GLU A 153 6.46 4.27 -24.52
N ARG A 154 5.18 4.50 -24.25
CA ARG A 154 4.72 5.25 -23.09
C ARG A 154 3.73 4.41 -22.31
N VAL A 155 4.00 4.24 -21.02
CA VAL A 155 3.09 3.56 -20.08
C VAL A 155 2.24 4.61 -19.39
N ALA A 156 0.96 4.65 -19.71
CA ALA A 156 0.01 5.57 -19.09
C ALA A 156 -0.16 5.27 -17.60
N ALA A 157 -0.52 6.29 -16.81
CA ALA A 157 -0.89 6.14 -15.40
C ALA A 157 -1.97 5.06 -15.23
N GLY A 158 -1.78 4.14 -14.28
CA GLY A 158 -2.68 3.02 -14.02
C GLY A 158 -2.74 1.94 -15.10
N CYS A 159 -1.86 1.96 -16.08
CA CYS A 159 -1.81 0.98 -17.17
C CYS A 159 -0.55 0.12 -17.12
N SER A 160 -0.62 -1.01 -17.81
CA SER A 160 0.51 -1.88 -18.07
C SER A 160 0.86 -1.94 -19.55
N MET A 161 2.12 -2.27 -19.84
CA MET A 161 2.63 -2.53 -21.18
C MET A 161 3.35 -3.87 -21.18
N GLU A 162 3.01 -4.72 -22.14
CA GLU A 162 3.50 -6.09 -22.23
C GLU A 162 4.27 -6.32 -23.53
N ARG A 163 5.38 -7.05 -23.44
CA ARG A 163 6.14 -7.54 -24.58
C ARG A 163 6.36 -9.03 -24.47
N HIS A 164 5.81 -9.78 -25.40
CA HIS A 164 6.00 -11.22 -25.49
C HIS A 164 7.23 -11.56 -26.34
N ILE A 165 8.07 -12.45 -25.81
CA ILE A 165 9.29 -12.95 -26.46
C ILE A 165 9.18 -14.46 -26.52
N ALA A 166 8.99 -15.00 -27.72
CA ALA A 166 8.95 -16.43 -27.93
C ALA A 166 10.34 -17.03 -27.81
N VAL A 167 10.45 -18.15 -27.09
CA VAL A 167 11.66 -18.93 -26.91
C VAL A 167 11.41 -20.32 -27.48
N ASN A 168 12.23 -20.71 -28.45
CA ASN A 168 12.15 -22.02 -29.09
C ASN A 168 13.44 -22.80 -28.83
N VAL A 169 13.41 -23.59 -27.77
CA VAL A 169 14.45 -24.54 -27.35
C VAL A 169 14.37 -25.76 -28.28
N GLU A 170 15.05 -25.69 -29.43
CA GLU A 170 15.33 -26.88 -30.25
C GLU A 170 16.13 -27.90 -29.42
N GLU A 171 15.95 -29.20 -29.72
CA GLU A 171 16.52 -30.33 -28.96
C GLU A 171 17.98 -30.06 -28.53
N GLU A 172 18.16 -29.96 -27.20
CA GLU A 172 19.43 -29.77 -26.46
C GLU A 172 20.05 -28.36 -26.40
N LYS A 173 19.43 -27.30 -26.94
CA LYS A 173 19.98 -25.93 -26.85
C LYS A 173 19.12 -25.00 -26.01
N GLN A 174 19.51 -24.81 -24.74
CA GLN A 174 18.96 -23.73 -23.92
C GLN A 174 19.13 -22.37 -24.61
N GLN A 175 18.15 -21.51 -24.47
CA GLN A 175 18.18 -20.14 -24.97
C GLN A 175 18.16 -19.17 -23.79
N VAL A 176 18.79 -18.01 -23.98
CA VAL A 176 18.87 -16.96 -22.98
C VAL A 176 18.16 -15.73 -23.54
N VAL A 177 17.13 -15.27 -22.82
CA VAL A 177 16.48 -14.01 -23.10
C VAL A 177 17.24 -12.94 -22.35
N LEU A 178 17.74 -11.93 -23.06
CA LEU A 178 18.38 -10.74 -22.50
C LEU A 178 17.44 -9.56 -22.66
N TRP A 179 17.39 -8.68 -21.67
CA TRP A 179 16.66 -7.43 -21.77
C TRP A 179 17.46 -6.28 -21.20
N LYS A 180 17.22 -5.09 -21.77
CA LYS A 180 17.62 -3.81 -21.21
C LYS A 180 16.50 -2.81 -21.34
N PHE A 181 16.32 -1.95 -20.36
CA PHE A 181 15.35 -0.86 -20.45
C PHE A 181 15.70 0.34 -19.56
N VAL A 182 15.22 1.52 -19.93
CA VAL A 182 15.26 2.74 -19.13
C VAL A 182 13.91 3.42 -19.15
N SER A 183 13.50 3.93 -18.00
CA SER A 183 12.27 4.72 -17.85
C SER A 183 12.56 6.13 -17.36
N GLN A 184 11.76 7.09 -17.82
CA GLN A 184 11.80 8.47 -17.35
C GLN A 184 10.85 8.64 -16.15
N GLY A 185 11.41 8.81 -14.96
CA GLY A 185 10.67 9.00 -13.70
C GLY A 185 10.70 7.75 -12.81
N THR A 186 10.23 7.88 -11.57
CA THR A 186 10.16 6.80 -10.58
C THR A 186 8.85 6.04 -10.66
N GLY A 187 8.80 4.81 -10.13
CA GLY A 187 7.55 4.09 -9.88
C GLY A 187 6.98 3.35 -11.08
N LEU A 188 7.82 2.93 -12.03
CA LEU A 188 7.45 1.89 -12.98
C LEU A 188 7.81 0.54 -12.36
N VAL A 189 6.90 -0.43 -12.36
CA VAL A 189 7.19 -1.78 -11.87
C VAL A 189 7.46 -2.67 -13.06
N PHE A 190 8.59 -3.38 -13.05
CA PHE A 190 8.92 -4.34 -14.08
C PHE A 190 8.75 -5.76 -13.54
N SER A 191 8.11 -6.61 -14.32
CA SER A 191 8.03 -8.05 -14.07
C SER A 191 8.36 -8.81 -15.35
N ALA A 192 9.02 -9.96 -15.22
CA ALA A 192 9.18 -10.91 -16.31
C ALA A 192 8.51 -12.22 -15.90
N LEU A 193 7.61 -12.71 -16.76
CA LEU A 193 6.84 -13.95 -16.57
C LEU A 193 7.21 -14.94 -17.67
N PHE A 194 7.36 -16.22 -17.35
CA PHE A 194 7.58 -17.29 -18.32
C PHE A 194 6.38 -18.24 -18.33
N SER A 195 5.78 -18.46 -19.50
CA SER A 195 4.72 -19.42 -19.73
C SER A 195 5.19 -20.56 -20.63
N ASN A 196 4.84 -21.80 -20.29
CA ASN A 196 5.25 -22.99 -21.04
C ASN A 196 4.23 -23.29 -22.16
N GLU A 197 4.69 -23.46 -23.40
CA GLU A 197 3.81 -23.70 -24.56
C GLU A 197 3.23 -25.14 -24.59
N ASP A 198 3.92 -26.13 -24.01
CA ASP A 198 3.54 -27.54 -24.13
C ASP A 198 2.24 -27.93 -23.38
N GLU A 199 1.69 -27.06 -22.54
CA GLU A 199 0.49 -27.35 -21.73
C GLU A 199 -0.78 -26.61 -22.20
N GLY A 200 -0.70 -25.78 -23.23
CA GLY A 200 -1.80 -24.91 -23.67
C GLY A 200 -2.34 -25.25 -25.06
N LYS A 201 -3.18 -26.28 -25.19
CA LYS A 201 -4.18 -26.24 -26.28
C LYS A 201 -5.08 -25.04 -25.99
N CYS A 202 -4.86 -23.95 -26.72
CA CYS A 202 -5.77 -22.82 -26.78
C CYS A 202 -7.15 -23.35 -27.17
N VAL A 203 -8.01 -23.58 -26.18
CA VAL A 203 -9.45 -23.70 -26.45
C VAL A 203 -9.86 -22.29 -26.83
N GLU A 204 -10.17 -22.13 -28.11
CA GLU A 204 -10.75 -20.94 -28.70
C GLU A 204 -11.98 -20.56 -27.84
N MET A 205 -11.80 -19.60 -26.92
CA MET A 205 -12.88 -19.14 -26.05
C MET A 205 -13.84 -18.31 -26.87
N ASP A 206 -15.10 -18.72 -26.86
CA ASP A 206 -16.24 -17.97 -27.35
C ASP A 206 -16.29 -16.60 -26.66
N PRO A 207 -16.24 -15.47 -27.39
CA PRO A 207 -16.33 -14.14 -26.81
C PRO A 207 -17.67 -13.85 -26.10
N TYR A 208 -18.64 -14.77 -26.13
CA TYR A 208 -19.95 -14.65 -25.49
C TYR A 208 -20.19 -15.64 -24.33
N SER A 209 -19.19 -16.40 -23.87
CA SER A 209 -19.37 -17.31 -22.73
C SER A 209 -19.44 -16.54 -21.40
N VAL A 210 -20.66 -16.29 -20.93
CA VAL A 210 -20.97 -15.72 -19.60
C VAL A 210 -20.80 -16.81 -18.53
N SER A 211 -19.56 -17.09 -18.14
CA SER A 211 -19.25 -17.85 -16.91
C SER A 211 -18.15 -17.10 -16.15
N ASN A 212 -18.54 -16.52 -15.02
CA ASN A 212 -17.77 -15.54 -14.25
C ASN A 212 -16.61 -16.15 -13.42
N ASP A 213 -16.15 -17.36 -13.73
CA ASP A 213 -15.16 -18.10 -12.92
C ASP A 213 -13.85 -18.44 -13.66
N ASN A 214 -13.71 -18.16 -14.96
CA ASN A 214 -12.57 -18.68 -15.75
C ASN A 214 -11.44 -17.67 -16.04
N VAL A 215 -11.44 -16.47 -15.44
CA VAL A 215 -10.28 -15.55 -15.52
C VAL A 215 -9.12 -15.99 -14.60
N VAL A 216 -9.38 -16.92 -13.68
CA VAL A 216 -8.38 -17.40 -12.71
C VAL A 216 -7.43 -18.45 -13.31
N GLU A 217 -7.83 -19.20 -14.34
CA GLU A 217 -7.02 -20.34 -14.83
C GLU A 217 -5.84 -19.95 -15.74
N LYS A 218 -5.81 -18.76 -16.37
CA LYS A 218 -4.64 -18.34 -17.17
C LYS A 218 -3.41 -18.01 -16.33
N LYS A 219 -3.57 -17.54 -15.09
CA LYS A 219 -2.46 -17.18 -14.19
C LYS A 219 -1.77 -18.38 -13.52
N ALA A 220 -2.35 -19.59 -13.60
CA ALA A 220 -1.85 -20.75 -12.88
C ALA A 220 -0.55 -21.34 -13.46
N ASN A 221 -0.21 -21.02 -14.72
CA ASN A 221 0.92 -21.63 -15.44
C ASN A 221 2.06 -20.64 -15.76
N GLU A 222 2.00 -19.42 -15.24
CA GLU A 222 3.02 -18.40 -15.43
C GLU A 222 4.00 -18.37 -14.25
N ILE A 223 5.28 -18.56 -14.54
CA ILE A 223 6.35 -18.49 -13.55
C ILE A 223 6.94 -17.09 -13.60
N GLU A 224 6.87 -16.33 -12.51
CA GLU A 224 7.58 -15.06 -12.40
C GLU A 224 9.09 -15.32 -12.25
N VAL A 225 9.86 -14.82 -13.21
CA VAL A 225 11.31 -15.07 -13.34
C VAL A 225 12.15 -13.87 -12.94
N ALA A 226 11.59 -12.66 -12.99
CA ALA A 226 12.19 -11.46 -12.44
C ALA A 226 11.09 -10.49 -12.00
N HIS A 227 11.33 -9.77 -10.92
CA HIS A 227 10.48 -8.68 -10.47
C HIS A 227 11.36 -7.55 -9.92
N TYR A 228 11.17 -6.35 -10.44
CA TYR A 228 11.92 -5.15 -10.05
C TYR A 228 10.95 -3.98 -9.89
N LYS A 229 10.74 -3.53 -8.65
CA LYS A 229 10.16 -2.20 -8.42
C LYS A 229 11.23 -1.14 -8.73
N THR A 230 11.06 -0.41 -9.83
CA THR A 230 12.07 0.58 -10.24
C THR A 230 11.85 1.90 -9.50
N ASP A 231 12.46 2.05 -8.32
CA ASP A 231 12.69 3.37 -7.68
C ASP A 231 13.88 4.09 -8.33
N CYS A 232 13.90 4.05 -9.66
CA CYS A 232 15.02 4.44 -10.48
C CYS A 232 14.97 5.95 -10.75
N THR A 233 15.46 6.76 -9.80
CA THR A 233 15.80 8.17 -10.05
C THR A 233 17.15 8.28 -10.76
N PHE A 234 17.28 7.74 -11.97
CA PHE A 234 18.56 7.82 -12.69
C PHE A 234 18.75 9.21 -13.33
N LYS A 235 19.40 10.10 -12.60
CA LYS A 235 19.86 11.42 -13.09
C LYS A 235 21.16 11.35 -13.90
N THR A 236 21.63 10.18 -14.34
CA THR A 236 22.93 10.08 -15.04
C THR A 236 22.88 9.12 -16.23
N GLU A 237 23.80 9.34 -17.17
CA GLU A 237 23.90 8.76 -18.52
C GLU A 237 24.05 7.21 -18.58
N ASP A 238 24.12 6.52 -17.43
CA ASP A 238 24.30 5.05 -17.28
C ASP A 238 23.03 4.33 -16.71
N GLY A 239 21.83 4.88 -16.90
CA GLY A 239 20.59 4.48 -16.20
C GLY A 239 19.83 3.25 -16.72
N ASP A 240 20.43 2.39 -17.54
CA ASP A 240 19.77 1.21 -18.10
C ASP A 240 19.69 0.04 -17.10
N VAL A 241 18.54 -0.60 -17.02
CA VAL A 241 18.26 -1.80 -16.22
C VAL A 241 18.43 -3.02 -17.12
N TYR A 242 19.29 -3.95 -16.74
CA TYR A 242 19.63 -5.16 -17.49
C TYR A 242 19.21 -6.40 -16.72
N GLY A 243 18.86 -7.44 -17.45
CA GLY A 243 18.66 -8.76 -16.87
C GLY A 243 18.66 -9.85 -17.92
N HIS A 244 18.58 -11.08 -17.43
CA HIS A 244 18.56 -12.26 -18.28
C HIS A 244 17.71 -13.38 -17.68
N TYR A 245 17.19 -14.24 -18.54
CA TYR A 245 16.49 -15.47 -18.16
C TYR A 245 16.96 -16.62 -19.04
N VAL A 246 17.34 -17.74 -18.40
CA VAL A 246 17.75 -18.97 -19.10
C VAL A 246 16.55 -19.89 -19.25
N ALA A 247 16.00 -19.96 -20.45
CA ALA A 247 14.87 -20.82 -20.78
C ALA A 247 15.34 -22.25 -21.09
N LYS A 248 14.78 -23.21 -20.36
CA LYS A 248 15.07 -24.65 -20.52
C LYS A 248 14.03 -25.41 -21.35
N LYS A 249 12.90 -24.77 -21.63
CA LYS A 249 11.75 -25.33 -22.34
C LYS A 249 11.22 -24.29 -23.32
N ASN A 250 10.44 -24.75 -24.29
CA ASN A 250 9.68 -23.87 -25.19
C ASN A 250 8.65 -23.08 -24.40
N GLY A 251 8.48 -21.82 -24.76
CA GLY A 251 7.61 -20.94 -24.01
C GLY A 251 7.71 -19.50 -24.43
N VAL A 252 6.98 -18.65 -23.72
CA VAL A 252 6.96 -17.21 -23.95
C VAL A 252 7.42 -16.51 -22.68
N VAL A 253 8.41 -15.63 -22.83
CA VAL A 253 8.77 -14.65 -21.79
C VAL A 253 7.98 -13.38 -22.03
N THR A 254 7.08 -13.05 -21.11
CA THR A 254 6.32 -11.79 -21.10
C THR A 254 7.06 -10.79 -20.21
N LEU A 255 7.60 -9.74 -20.81
CA LEU A 255 8.12 -8.57 -20.10
C LEU A 255 6.96 -7.60 -19.87
N LEU A 256 6.71 -7.24 -18.62
CA LEU A 256 5.58 -6.44 -18.17
C LEU A 256 6.09 -5.20 -17.45
N TRP A 257 5.66 -4.02 -17.88
CA TRP A 257 5.93 -2.75 -17.22
C TRP A 257 4.62 -2.09 -16.79
N GLU A 258 4.45 -1.91 -15.48
CA GLU A 258 3.23 -1.38 -14.88
C GLU A 258 3.50 0.02 -14.29
N ASN A 259 2.65 0.98 -14.62
CA ASN A 259 2.68 2.30 -14.00
C ASN A 259 1.63 2.37 -12.88
N LEU A 260 2.05 2.08 -11.65
CA LEU A 260 1.18 2.06 -10.47
C LEU A 260 0.76 3.46 -9.98
N ASP A 261 1.24 4.52 -10.63
CA ASP A 261 0.84 5.89 -10.31
C ASP A 261 -0.60 6.11 -10.82
N MET A 262 -1.57 5.89 -9.92
CA MET A 262 -3.01 6.10 -10.16
C MET A 262 -3.45 7.54 -9.89
N ASP A 263 -2.66 8.29 -9.11
CA ASP A 263 -3.00 9.64 -8.65
C ASP A 263 -2.52 10.72 -9.64
N SER A 264 -1.57 10.38 -10.50
CA SER A 264 -1.05 11.24 -11.55
C SER A 264 -1.67 10.95 -12.91
N VAL A 265 -1.65 11.93 -13.81
CA VAL A 265 -2.00 11.75 -15.24
C VAL A 265 -0.73 11.55 -16.09
N ILE A 266 0.44 11.39 -15.46
CA ILE A 266 1.72 11.39 -16.14
C ILE A 266 2.02 10.01 -16.72
N SER A 267 2.02 9.94 -18.06
CA SER A 267 2.59 8.80 -18.79
C SER A 267 4.12 8.78 -18.64
N LYS A 268 4.69 7.59 -18.42
CA LYS A 268 6.13 7.37 -18.30
C LYS A 268 6.70 6.89 -19.62
N SER A 269 7.76 7.54 -20.09
CA SER A 269 8.47 7.08 -21.30
C SER A 269 9.31 5.86 -20.94
N LEU A 270 9.22 4.81 -21.76
CA LEU A 270 10.00 3.58 -21.64
C LEU A 270 10.80 3.38 -22.93
N GLN A 271 12.10 3.15 -22.80
CA GLN A 271 12.92 2.64 -23.89
C GLN A 271 13.38 1.25 -23.50
N PHE A 272 13.19 0.25 -24.37
CA PHE A 272 13.57 -1.12 -24.08
C PHE A 272 14.12 -1.84 -25.31
N GLN A 273 14.94 -2.85 -25.06
CA GLN A 273 15.43 -3.79 -26.06
C GLN A 273 15.47 -5.17 -25.41
N ALA A 274 15.02 -6.20 -26.12
CA ALA A 274 15.10 -7.57 -25.65
C ALA A 274 15.45 -8.51 -26.81
N THR A 275 16.34 -9.46 -26.53
CA THR A 275 17.00 -10.30 -27.54
C THR A 275 17.04 -11.75 -27.06
N VAL A 276 16.82 -12.71 -27.94
CA VAL A 276 17.00 -14.13 -27.62
C VAL A 276 18.31 -14.61 -28.20
N VAL A 277 19.21 -15.08 -27.36
CA VAL A 277 20.54 -15.57 -27.77
C VAL A 277 20.72 -17.04 -27.39
N SER A 278 21.58 -17.74 -28.11
CA SER A 278 21.97 -19.12 -27.74
C SER A 278 22.78 -19.14 -26.44
N LEU A 279 22.70 -20.24 -25.68
CA LEU A 279 23.51 -20.42 -24.46
C LEU A 279 25.02 -20.22 -24.71
N SER A 280 25.53 -20.68 -25.86
CA SER A 280 26.94 -20.49 -26.26
C SER A 280 27.32 -19.02 -26.47
N ALA A 281 26.39 -18.20 -26.96
CA ALA A 281 26.63 -16.75 -27.11
C ALA A 281 26.53 -16.02 -25.76
N ALA A 282 25.77 -16.56 -24.81
CA ALA A 282 25.58 -16.01 -23.47
C ALA A 282 26.54 -16.56 -22.41
N GLU A 283 27.48 -17.45 -22.74
CA GLU A 283 28.37 -18.11 -21.77
C GLU A 283 29.10 -17.10 -20.89
N LYS A 284 29.70 -16.07 -21.51
CA LYS A 284 30.38 -14.97 -20.78
C LYS A 284 29.43 -14.18 -19.88
N ILE A 285 28.18 -13.98 -20.30
CA ILE A 285 27.17 -13.27 -19.49
C ILE A 285 26.87 -14.08 -18.23
N LEU A 286 26.69 -15.40 -18.39
CA LEU A 286 26.41 -16.31 -17.28
C LEU A 286 27.60 -16.48 -16.35
N GLU A 287 28.83 -16.50 -16.88
CA GLU A 287 30.05 -16.50 -16.07
C GLU A 287 30.15 -15.24 -15.19
N VAL A 288 29.95 -14.06 -15.78
CA VAL A 288 29.98 -12.79 -15.04
C VAL A 288 28.83 -12.70 -14.03
N ALA A 289 27.62 -13.14 -14.40
CA ALA A 289 26.47 -13.19 -13.50
C ALA A 289 26.69 -14.17 -12.33
N ASN A 290 27.33 -15.31 -12.58
CA ASN A 290 27.70 -16.24 -11.50
C ASN A 290 28.83 -15.70 -10.64
N ALA A 291 29.78 -14.95 -11.21
CA ALA A 291 30.84 -14.31 -10.44
C ALA A 291 30.25 -13.33 -9.41
N LEU A 292 29.19 -12.60 -9.74
CA LEU A 292 28.47 -11.69 -8.81
C LEU A 292 27.96 -12.39 -7.54
N LYS A 293 27.69 -13.70 -7.58
CA LYS A 293 27.36 -14.50 -6.39
C LYS A 293 28.53 -14.68 -5.43
N THR A 294 29.74 -14.27 -5.79
CA THR A 294 30.95 -14.50 -4.99
C THR A 294 31.75 -13.23 -4.73
N VAL A 295 31.30 -12.09 -5.25
CA VAL A 295 32.02 -10.81 -5.16
C VAL A 295 31.93 -10.20 -3.76
N ASP A 296 30.78 -10.33 -3.11
CA ASP A 296 30.54 -9.66 -1.84
C ASP A 296 30.92 -10.54 -0.64
N THR A 297 31.54 -9.91 0.35
CA THR A 297 31.83 -10.49 1.66
C THR A 297 30.54 -10.60 2.48
N PRO A 298 30.44 -11.49 3.48
CA PRO A 298 29.23 -11.58 4.30
C PRO A 298 28.89 -10.28 5.04
N GLU A 299 29.86 -9.37 5.18
CA GLU A 299 29.69 -8.05 5.80
C GLU A 299 29.17 -6.96 4.84
N TRP A 300 28.99 -7.25 3.55
CA TRP A 300 28.60 -6.24 2.55
C TRP A 300 27.34 -5.48 2.93
N LEU A 301 26.37 -6.16 3.56
CA LEU A 301 25.10 -5.56 3.97
C LEU A 301 25.31 -4.59 5.14
N HIS A 302 26.27 -4.88 6.03
CA HIS A 302 26.65 -3.95 7.10
C HIS A 302 27.34 -2.72 6.52
N GLU A 303 28.28 -2.90 5.59
CA GLU A 303 28.93 -1.79 4.89
C GLU A 303 27.92 -0.95 4.10
N TYR A 304 26.94 -1.60 3.48
CA TYR A 304 25.83 -0.96 2.78
C TYR A 304 25.02 -0.05 3.71
N VAL A 305 24.71 -0.49 4.92
CA VAL A 305 23.99 0.32 5.92
C VAL A 305 24.89 1.41 6.50
N ASP A 306 26.15 1.12 6.80
CA ASP A 306 27.13 2.07 7.36
C ASP A 306 27.45 3.21 6.38
N MET A 307 27.28 3.00 5.07
CA MET A 307 27.36 4.06 4.05
C MET A 307 26.17 5.03 4.06
N SER A 308 25.13 4.79 4.86
CA SER A 308 23.98 5.68 4.95
C SER A 308 24.33 6.98 5.69
N GLU A 309 23.88 8.12 5.15
CA GLU A 309 24.01 9.43 5.79
C GLU A 309 23.01 9.63 6.94
N ILE A 310 22.00 8.76 7.05
CA ILE A 310 20.95 8.87 8.07
C ILE A 310 21.43 8.21 9.37
N THR A 311 21.61 9.02 10.42
CA THR A 311 22.06 8.55 11.74
C THR A 311 21.05 8.79 12.86
N ALA A 312 19.89 9.36 12.53
CA ALA A 312 18.84 9.70 13.48
C ALA A 312 17.49 9.16 12.98
N VAL A 313 16.68 8.63 13.89
CA VAL A 313 15.35 8.06 13.56
C VAL A 313 14.40 9.16 13.08
N GLU A 314 14.60 10.39 13.55
CA GLU A 314 13.79 11.55 13.19
C GLU A 314 13.97 11.99 11.73
N ASP A 315 15.09 11.61 11.10
CA ASP A 315 15.39 11.93 9.70
C ASP A 315 14.81 10.88 8.72
N LEU A 316 14.12 9.85 9.24
CA LEU A 316 13.51 8.78 8.46
C LEU A 316 12.15 9.22 7.88
N VAL A 317 12.15 9.66 6.63
CA VAL A 317 10.92 10.02 5.89
C VAL A 317 10.00 8.79 5.75
N GLY A 318 8.73 8.94 6.15
CA GLY A 318 7.71 7.86 6.11
C GLY A 318 7.72 6.91 7.31
N TRP A 319 8.73 7.00 8.18
CA TRP A 319 8.84 6.24 9.43
C TRP A 319 8.25 6.99 10.63
N GLU A 320 7.23 7.82 10.40
CA GLU A 320 6.53 8.48 11.49
C GLU A 320 5.79 7.43 12.32
N TYR A 321 5.91 7.54 13.65
CA TYR A 321 5.08 6.82 14.59
C TYR A 321 3.65 7.31 14.38
N ASN A 322 2.87 6.56 13.61
CA ASN A 322 1.44 6.57 13.84
C ASN A 322 1.31 6.09 15.29
N GLU A 323 0.90 6.99 16.19
CA GLU A 323 0.43 6.62 17.52
C GLU A 323 -0.74 5.64 17.29
N ILE A 324 -0.41 4.37 17.08
CA ILE A 324 -1.32 3.27 17.35
C ILE A 324 -1.63 3.48 18.83
N GLY A 325 -2.89 3.82 19.12
CA GLY A 325 -3.38 3.99 20.47
C GLY A 325 -3.18 2.70 21.25
N GLU A 326 -1.98 2.53 21.80
CA GLU A 326 -1.64 1.58 22.82
C GLU A 326 -1.53 2.39 24.11
N VAL A 327 -2.69 2.53 24.74
CA VAL A 327 -2.77 2.60 26.20
C VAL A 327 -2.16 1.30 26.70
N VAL A 328 -0.83 1.29 26.89
CA VAL A 328 -0.14 0.23 27.63
C VAL A 328 0.23 0.85 28.96
N ASP A 329 -0.44 0.34 29.99
CA ASP A 329 -0.14 0.52 31.40
C ASP A 329 1.36 0.31 31.67
N GLU A 330 2.11 1.40 31.74
CA GLU A 330 3.43 1.42 32.35
C GLU A 330 3.28 1.78 33.83
N HIS A 331 2.77 0.88 34.69
CA HIS A 331 3.02 0.94 36.13
C HIS A 331 2.76 -0.40 36.83
N GLU A 332 3.57 -1.43 36.57
CA GLU A 332 3.76 -2.51 37.55
C GLU A 332 5.22 -2.95 37.62
N ALA A 333 5.99 -2.19 38.41
CA ALA A 333 7.14 -2.70 39.15
C ALA A 333 7.51 -1.71 40.26
N HIS A 334 6.82 -1.77 41.42
CA HIS A 334 7.42 -1.79 42.76
C HIS A 334 6.38 -1.60 43.89
N ASP A 335 6.31 -2.64 44.73
CA ASP A 335 6.07 -2.72 46.17
C ASP A 335 5.20 -1.67 46.92
N ASP A 336 4.13 -2.26 47.48
CA ASP A 336 3.66 -2.24 48.87
C ASP A 336 3.09 -0.99 49.56
N ASP A 337 1.92 -1.26 50.15
CA ASP A 337 1.26 -0.59 51.26
C ASP A 337 0.76 0.85 51.04
N HIS A 338 -0.51 0.98 50.63
CA HIS A 338 -1.55 1.74 51.34
C HIS A 338 -2.87 1.76 50.54
N ALA A 339 -3.64 0.67 50.57
CA ALA A 339 -4.97 0.61 49.97
C ALA A 339 -6.05 0.45 51.04
N GLY A 340 -7.01 1.38 51.08
CA GLY A 340 -8.19 1.16 51.91
C GLY A 340 -9.36 2.14 51.77
N ARG A 341 -9.23 3.30 51.10
CA ARG A 341 -10.38 4.22 50.96
C ARG A 341 -10.64 4.83 49.58
N ASP A 342 -9.64 4.95 48.70
CA ASP A 342 -9.86 5.57 47.37
C ASP A 342 -10.34 4.61 46.27
N ARG A 343 -10.19 3.28 46.45
CA ARG A 343 -10.58 2.28 45.42
C ARG A 343 -12.07 2.23 45.12
N ASP A 344 -12.93 2.52 46.09
CA ASP A 344 -14.37 2.40 45.91
C ASP A 344 -14.95 3.56 45.09
N VAL A 345 -14.33 4.74 45.17
CA VAL A 345 -14.72 5.94 44.39
C VAL A 345 -14.17 5.84 42.96
N GLU A 346 -12.93 5.39 42.80
CA GLU A 346 -12.32 5.13 41.49
C GLU A 346 -13.10 4.06 40.71
N SER A 347 -13.52 2.98 41.39
CA SER A 347 -14.34 1.91 40.80
C SER A 347 -15.73 2.39 40.38
N GLN A 348 -16.36 3.30 41.13
CA GLN A 348 -17.63 3.92 40.72
C GLN A 348 -17.48 4.84 39.51
N ILE A 349 -16.39 5.61 39.43
CA ILE A 349 -16.11 6.48 38.29
C ILE A 349 -15.82 5.64 37.04
N GLN A 350 -15.01 4.59 37.14
CA GLN A 350 -14.75 3.67 36.03
C GLN A 350 -16.01 2.95 35.55
N SER A 351 -16.89 2.54 36.49
CA SER A 351 -18.18 1.93 36.13
C SER A 351 -19.10 2.92 35.41
N ALA A 352 -19.13 4.19 35.81
CA ALA A 352 -19.94 5.21 35.16
C ALA A 352 -19.42 5.57 33.76
N VAL A 353 -18.10 5.65 33.58
CA VAL A 353 -17.46 5.90 32.27
C VAL A 353 -17.70 4.73 31.31
N LEU A 354 -17.62 3.49 31.80
CA LEU A 354 -17.93 2.31 30.99
C LEU A 354 -19.41 2.24 30.60
N GLU A 355 -20.32 2.66 31.48
CA GLU A 355 -21.74 2.73 31.18
C GLU A 355 -22.03 3.79 30.10
N GLU A 356 -21.40 4.97 30.18
CA GLU A 356 -21.51 6.03 29.17
C GLU A 356 -20.94 5.58 27.81
N CYS A 357 -19.76 4.94 27.80
CA CYS A 357 -19.18 4.36 26.59
C CYS A 357 -20.10 3.28 25.98
N ASN A 358 -20.75 2.47 26.81
CA ASN A 358 -21.67 1.45 26.34
C ASN A 358 -22.94 2.07 25.72
N HIS A 359 -23.47 3.15 26.30
CA HIS A 359 -24.62 3.87 25.74
C HIS A 359 -24.27 4.54 24.40
N GLU A 360 -23.06 5.09 24.26
CA GLU A 360 -22.58 5.64 23.00
C GLU A 360 -22.43 4.56 21.92
N LEU A 361 -21.89 3.40 22.28
CA LEU A 361 -21.77 2.25 21.39
C LEU A 361 -23.15 1.73 20.96
N GLU A 362 -24.09 1.59 21.88
CA GLU A 362 -25.48 1.21 21.58
C GLU A 362 -26.15 2.21 20.62
N ALA A 363 -25.93 3.52 20.81
CA ALA A 363 -26.43 4.55 19.92
C ALA A 363 -25.77 4.53 18.52
N GLN A 364 -24.50 4.12 18.42
CA GLN A 364 -23.83 3.91 17.13
C GLN A 364 -24.37 2.66 16.43
N VAL A 365 -24.56 1.56 17.16
CA VAL A 365 -25.15 0.32 16.64
C VAL A 365 -26.56 0.58 16.11
N ALA A 366 -27.41 1.28 16.87
CA ALA A 366 -28.76 1.62 16.42
C ALA A 366 -28.76 2.46 15.12
N ARG A 367 -27.83 3.41 14.98
CA ARG A 367 -27.65 4.21 13.74
C ARG A 367 -27.18 3.36 12.57
N LEU A 368 -26.26 2.43 12.80
CA LEU A 368 -25.79 1.50 11.77
C LEU A 368 -26.88 0.52 11.34
N GLU A 369 -27.71 0.04 12.26
CA GLU A 369 -28.87 -0.79 11.96
C GLU A 369 -29.90 -0.03 11.12
N GLU A 370 -30.19 1.23 11.46
CA GLU A 370 -31.05 2.09 10.66
C GLU A 370 -30.50 2.30 9.23
N ASN A 371 -29.20 2.60 9.11
CA ASN A 371 -28.53 2.72 7.80
C ASN A 371 -28.54 1.40 7.00
N LEU A 372 -28.42 0.25 7.67
CA LEU A 372 -28.51 -1.06 7.01
C LEU A 372 -29.94 -1.34 6.52
N THR A 373 -30.96 -0.99 7.31
CA THR A 373 -32.35 -1.20 6.89
C THR A 373 -32.77 -0.28 5.74
N THR A 374 -32.28 0.96 5.71
CA THR A 374 -32.52 1.91 4.62
C THR A 374 -31.84 1.45 3.33
N THR A 375 -30.55 1.10 3.37
CA THR A 375 -29.82 0.57 2.21
C THR A 375 -30.41 -0.75 1.69
N LYS A 376 -30.86 -1.64 2.58
CA LYS A 376 -31.58 -2.87 2.18
C LYS A 376 -32.90 -2.55 1.46
N LYS A 377 -33.62 -1.51 1.89
CA LYS A 377 -34.85 -1.06 1.24
C LYS A 377 -34.55 -0.44 -0.12
N GLU A 378 -33.48 0.33 -0.25
CA GLU A 378 -33.02 0.89 -1.52
C GLU A 378 -32.59 -0.18 -2.52
N LEU A 379 -31.84 -1.19 -2.06
CA LEU A 379 -31.44 -2.34 -2.87
C LEU A 379 -32.66 -3.14 -3.35
N LYS A 380 -33.64 -3.37 -2.46
CA LYS A 380 -34.91 -4.01 -2.84
C LYS A 380 -35.67 -3.18 -3.88
N ASN A 381 -35.77 -1.87 -3.70
CA ASN A 381 -36.40 -0.99 -4.69
C ASN A 381 -35.64 -0.99 -6.03
N ALA A 382 -34.30 -1.09 -6.03
CA ALA A 382 -33.51 -1.22 -7.24
C ALA A 382 -33.77 -2.56 -7.95
N LEU A 383 -33.84 -3.66 -7.20
CA LEU A 383 -34.17 -4.98 -7.72
C LEU A 383 -35.59 -5.01 -8.32
N ASP A 384 -36.57 -4.43 -7.64
CA ASP A 384 -37.94 -4.34 -8.12
C ASP A 384 -38.01 -3.52 -9.43
N ARG A 385 -37.22 -2.44 -9.54
CA ARG A 385 -37.11 -1.66 -10.80
C ARG A 385 -36.52 -2.47 -11.96
N VAL A 386 -35.49 -3.27 -11.70
CA VAL A 386 -34.89 -4.16 -12.72
C VAL A 386 -35.90 -5.22 -13.16
N HIS A 387 -36.63 -5.84 -12.22
CA HIS A 387 -37.64 -6.83 -12.55
C HIS A 387 -38.79 -6.24 -13.37
N ILE A 388 -39.24 -5.03 -13.04
CA ILE A 388 -40.24 -4.30 -13.84
C ILE A 388 -39.70 -4.01 -15.24
N ALA A 389 -38.44 -3.58 -15.37
CA ALA A 389 -37.82 -3.31 -16.67
C ALA A 389 -37.70 -4.58 -17.52
N GLU A 390 -37.38 -5.73 -16.91
CA GLU A 390 -37.30 -7.03 -17.58
C GLU A 390 -38.67 -7.49 -18.08
N GLU A 391 -39.73 -7.36 -17.27
CA GLU A 391 -41.09 -7.69 -17.69
C GLU A 391 -41.61 -6.74 -18.79
N ILE A 392 -41.27 -5.45 -18.72
CA ILE A 392 -41.56 -4.49 -19.81
C ILE A 392 -40.81 -4.89 -21.08
N TYR A 393 -39.53 -5.24 -20.97
CA TYR A 393 -38.72 -5.67 -22.12
C TYR A 393 -39.32 -6.93 -22.76
N LYS A 394 -39.74 -7.90 -21.95
CA LYS A 394 -40.40 -9.12 -22.38
C LYS A 394 -41.76 -8.85 -23.04
N ALA A 395 -42.58 -8.00 -22.47
CA ALA A 395 -43.86 -7.59 -23.06
C ALA A 395 -43.67 -6.83 -24.39
N ASN A 396 -42.63 -5.99 -24.48
CA ASN A 396 -42.25 -5.34 -25.73
C ASN A 396 -41.79 -6.35 -26.78
N LEU A 397 -40.98 -7.34 -26.39
CA LEU A 397 -40.54 -8.41 -27.28
C LEU A 397 -41.72 -9.24 -27.78
N GLU A 398 -42.66 -9.57 -26.89
CA GLU A 398 -43.91 -10.28 -27.24
C GLU A 398 -44.76 -9.45 -28.20
N THR A 399 -44.88 -8.14 -27.98
CA THR A 399 -45.61 -7.23 -28.86
C THR A 399 -44.96 -7.15 -30.25
N ILE A 400 -43.62 -7.06 -30.30
CA ILE A 400 -42.86 -7.10 -31.56
C ILE A 400 -43.11 -8.43 -32.27
N THR A 401 -43.04 -9.56 -31.57
CA THR A 401 -43.31 -10.88 -32.18
C THR A 401 -44.77 -11.01 -32.62
N GLN A 402 -45.74 -10.43 -31.91
CA GLN A 402 -47.14 -10.41 -32.33
C GLN A 402 -47.35 -9.52 -33.56
N LEU A 403 -46.63 -8.39 -33.70
CA LEU A 403 -46.64 -7.55 -34.90
C LEU A 403 -45.97 -8.24 -36.09
N GLU A 404 -44.87 -8.95 -35.85
CA GLU A 404 -44.16 -9.75 -36.88
C GLU A 404 -45.00 -10.96 -37.33
N CYS A 405 -45.67 -11.66 -36.41
CA CYS A 405 -46.55 -12.78 -36.72
C CYS A 405 -47.93 -12.34 -37.28
N GLY A 406 -48.45 -11.19 -36.84
CA GLY A 406 -49.72 -10.62 -37.30
C GLY A 406 -49.70 -10.16 -38.75
N THR A 407 -48.50 -9.94 -39.30
CA THR A 407 -48.28 -9.54 -40.70
C THR A 407 -48.34 -10.73 -41.68
N VAL A 408 -48.49 -11.96 -41.19
CA VAL A 408 -48.49 -13.19 -42.03
C VAL A 408 -49.86 -13.49 -42.69
N ASN A 409 -50.92 -12.73 -42.40
CA ASN A 409 -52.23 -12.87 -43.07
C ASN A 409 -52.56 -11.76 -44.09
N GLY A 410 -51.54 -11.13 -44.68
CA GLY A 410 -51.70 -10.16 -45.77
C GLY A 410 -50.66 -10.35 -46.88
N THR A 411 -50.94 -11.30 -47.78
CA THR A 411 -50.39 -11.47 -49.15
C THR A 411 -48.97 -10.92 -49.43
N ALA A 412 -47.98 -11.81 -49.39
CA ALA A 412 -46.59 -11.55 -49.78
C ALA A 412 -46.41 -11.15 -51.26
N PRO A 413 -45.42 -10.29 -51.59
CA PRO A 413 -44.72 -10.34 -52.86
C PRO A 413 -43.32 -10.96 -52.70
N LYS A 414 -43.02 -11.81 -53.68
CA LYS A 414 -41.88 -12.73 -53.76
C LYS A 414 -40.53 -12.01 -53.88
N SER A 415 -39.58 -12.53 -53.12
CA SER A 415 -38.13 -12.34 -53.26
C SER A 415 -37.63 -12.59 -54.68
N TRP A 416 -36.73 -11.76 -55.21
CA TRP A 416 -35.80 -12.20 -56.27
C TRP A 416 -34.37 -11.78 -55.93
N ARG A 417 -33.51 -12.81 -55.90
CA ARG A 417 -32.05 -12.75 -55.78
C ARG A 417 -31.44 -12.00 -56.97
N VAL A 418 -30.33 -11.35 -56.66
CA VAL A 418 -29.28 -10.91 -57.60
C VAL A 418 -28.66 -12.15 -58.29
N PRO A 419 -28.37 -12.08 -59.60
CA PRO A 419 -26.96 -12.18 -60.02
C PRO A 419 -26.54 -11.16 -61.08
N THR A 420 -25.26 -10.79 -60.95
CA THR A 420 -24.44 -9.84 -61.71
C THR A 420 -24.18 -10.21 -63.19
N ALA A 421 -24.06 -9.17 -64.03
CA ALA A 421 -23.34 -9.03 -65.33
C ALA A 421 -23.86 -9.66 -66.65
N LEU A 422 -24.27 -8.76 -67.58
CA LEU A 422 -23.94 -8.56 -69.03
C LEU A 422 -23.49 -9.74 -69.93
N PRO A 423 -23.61 -9.69 -71.30
CA PRO A 423 -24.22 -8.70 -72.20
C PRO A 423 -25.09 -9.30 -73.36
N ALA A 424 -25.76 -8.39 -74.10
CA ALA A 424 -26.11 -8.43 -75.53
C ALA A 424 -26.50 -9.75 -76.23
N GLY A 425 -27.71 -9.76 -76.81
CA GLY A 425 -27.97 -10.40 -78.12
C GLY A 425 -29.13 -11.39 -78.18
N SER A 426 -30.12 -11.03 -79.01
CA SER A 426 -30.64 -11.88 -80.10
C SER A 426 -31.56 -13.09 -79.80
N HIS A 427 -32.82 -12.90 -80.24
CA HIS A 427 -33.75 -13.84 -80.91
C HIS A 427 -34.55 -14.91 -80.13
N SER A 428 -35.86 -14.92 -80.48
CA SER A 428 -36.82 -16.05 -80.57
C SER A 428 -37.14 -16.83 -79.29
N GLU A 429 -38.37 -17.25 -78.98
CA GLU A 429 -39.70 -17.21 -79.61
C GLU A 429 -40.66 -17.85 -78.57
N THR A 430 -41.93 -17.43 -78.50
CA THR A 430 -43.10 -18.22 -78.04
C THR A 430 -43.06 -18.84 -76.62
N LEU A 431 -43.97 -18.58 -75.66
CA LEU A 431 -45.43 -18.66 -75.71
C LEU A 431 -46.06 -18.10 -74.41
N ASP A 432 -47.15 -17.36 -74.58
CA ASP A 432 -48.39 -17.35 -73.79
C ASP A 432 -48.54 -16.76 -72.36
N LEU A 433 -49.59 -15.91 -72.33
CA LEU A 433 -50.65 -15.74 -71.34
C LEU A 433 -50.48 -14.69 -70.22
N ASN A 434 -51.06 -13.52 -70.52
CA ASN A 434 -51.94 -12.67 -69.70
C ASN A 434 -51.48 -12.28 -68.28
N SER A 435 -51.34 -10.97 -68.04
CA SER A 435 -52.12 -10.26 -67.00
C SER A 435 -51.74 -8.77 -66.96
N THR A 436 -52.66 -7.96 -67.48
CA THR A 436 -53.17 -6.70 -66.92
C THR A 436 -52.24 -5.75 -66.14
N GLN A 437 -52.06 -4.56 -66.71
CA GLN A 437 -51.79 -3.30 -66.01
C GLN A 437 -52.69 -3.13 -64.79
N THR A 438 -52.13 -2.69 -63.68
CA THR A 438 -52.83 -1.85 -62.70
C THR A 438 -51.92 -0.67 -62.35
N GLU A 439 -52.45 0.54 -62.58
CA GLU A 439 -51.84 1.82 -62.24
C GLU A 439 -51.68 1.93 -60.71
N GLU A 440 -50.47 2.18 -60.22
CA GLU A 440 -50.25 2.62 -58.84
C GLU A 440 -50.81 4.05 -58.69
N THR A 441 -51.82 4.20 -57.83
CA THR A 441 -52.47 5.48 -57.56
C THR A 441 -51.53 6.41 -56.78
N PRO A 442 -51.37 7.70 -57.17
CA PRO A 442 -50.44 8.65 -56.55
C PRO A 442 -50.71 8.94 -55.05
N SER A 443 -51.86 8.49 -54.53
CA SER A 443 -52.20 8.59 -53.11
C SER A 443 -51.41 7.63 -52.22
N SER A 444 -51.04 6.43 -52.71
CA SER A 444 -50.29 5.46 -51.90
C SER A 444 -48.82 5.85 -51.72
N GLU A 445 -48.21 6.47 -52.74
CA GLU A 445 -46.86 7.00 -52.64
C GLU A 445 -46.78 8.21 -51.69
N LEU A 446 -47.81 9.08 -51.70
CA LEU A 446 -47.91 10.21 -50.79
C LEU A 446 -48.02 9.75 -49.33
N GLU A 447 -48.85 8.74 -49.05
CA GLU A 447 -49.01 8.15 -47.72
C GLU A 447 -47.71 7.51 -47.22
N ARG A 448 -47.01 6.75 -48.09
CA ARG A 448 -45.69 6.18 -47.79
C ARG A 448 -44.66 7.26 -47.46
N MET A 449 -44.64 8.36 -48.22
CA MET A 449 -43.71 9.47 -47.99
C MET A 449 -44.04 10.22 -46.70
N GLN A 450 -45.32 10.42 -46.37
CA GLN A 450 -45.74 10.99 -45.10
C GLN A 450 -45.29 10.12 -43.91
N GLN A 451 -45.39 8.79 -44.04
CA GLN A 451 -44.99 7.86 -42.98
C GLN A 451 -43.46 7.84 -42.78
N LEU A 452 -42.68 7.90 -43.87
CA LEU A 452 -41.23 8.06 -43.81
C LEU A 452 -40.82 9.40 -43.19
N CYS A 453 -41.48 10.50 -43.55
CA CYS A 453 -41.24 11.81 -42.95
C CYS A 453 -41.58 11.83 -41.46
N ALA A 454 -42.68 11.21 -41.05
CA ALA A 454 -43.06 11.10 -39.63
C ALA A 454 -42.03 10.27 -38.84
N GLY A 455 -41.60 9.12 -39.37
CA GLY A 455 -40.58 8.29 -38.73
C GLY A 455 -39.22 9.00 -38.64
N PHE A 456 -38.83 9.75 -39.67
CA PHE A 456 -37.61 10.56 -39.62
C PHE A 456 -37.69 11.69 -38.58
N GLN A 457 -38.84 12.37 -38.49
CA GLN A 457 -39.08 13.40 -37.46
C GLN A 457 -39.02 12.82 -36.06
N GLU A 458 -39.61 11.65 -35.84
CA GLU A 458 -39.55 10.94 -34.56
C GLU A 458 -38.11 10.58 -34.19
N GLN A 459 -37.33 10.03 -35.12
CA GLN A 459 -35.90 9.74 -34.90
C GLN A 459 -35.08 11.00 -34.58
N CYS A 460 -35.37 12.13 -35.25
CA CYS A 460 -34.70 13.39 -34.95
C CYS A 460 -35.05 13.90 -33.54
N LEU A 461 -36.30 13.76 -33.11
CA LEU A 461 -36.73 14.13 -31.76
C LEU A 461 -36.07 13.26 -30.70
N TRP A 462 -36.01 11.94 -30.89
CA TRP A 462 -35.34 11.04 -29.95
C TRP A 462 -33.85 11.36 -29.79
N ARG A 463 -33.14 11.59 -30.91
CA ARG A 463 -31.73 12.00 -30.85
C ARG A 463 -31.54 13.36 -30.18
N SER A 464 -32.47 14.29 -30.36
CA SER A 464 -32.40 15.59 -29.69
C SER A 464 -32.58 15.47 -28.18
N VAL A 465 -33.49 14.60 -27.71
CA VAL A 465 -33.71 14.35 -26.28
C VAL A 465 -32.47 13.68 -25.67
N GLU A 466 -31.96 12.64 -26.32
CA GLU A 466 -30.75 11.93 -25.88
C GLU A 466 -29.55 12.88 -25.79
N ASN A 467 -29.33 13.73 -26.79
CA ASN A 467 -28.23 14.70 -26.75
C ASN A 467 -28.41 15.73 -25.62
N MET A 468 -29.65 16.18 -25.36
CA MET A 468 -29.94 17.09 -24.25
C MET A 468 -29.72 16.44 -22.87
N GLU A 469 -30.06 15.15 -22.72
CA GLU A 469 -29.78 14.39 -21.49
C GLU A 469 -28.28 14.20 -21.27
N LEU A 470 -27.52 13.91 -22.34
CA LEU A 470 -26.06 13.82 -22.27
C LEU A 470 -25.41 15.16 -21.91
N GLU A 471 -25.87 16.26 -22.52
CA GLU A 471 -25.40 17.61 -22.16
C GLU A 471 -25.72 17.97 -20.71
N ALA A 472 -26.89 17.58 -20.20
CA ALA A 472 -27.26 17.77 -18.80
C ALA A 472 -26.38 16.94 -17.85
N GLN A 473 -26.09 15.68 -18.19
CA GLN A 473 -25.18 14.84 -17.42
C GLN A 473 -23.75 15.40 -17.41
N LEU A 474 -23.27 15.90 -18.55
CA LEU A 474 -21.97 16.52 -18.67
C LEU A 474 -21.89 17.80 -17.82
N ALA A 475 -22.93 18.65 -17.86
CA ALA A 475 -23.01 19.84 -17.03
C ALA A 475 -23.02 19.51 -15.52
N ALA A 476 -23.76 18.47 -15.10
CA ALA A 476 -23.78 18.01 -13.72
C ALA A 476 -22.40 17.50 -13.27
N SER A 477 -21.75 16.67 -14.09
CA SER A 477 -20.39 16.18 -13.82
C SER A 477 -19.37 17.32 -13.73
N GLN A 478 -19.49 18.36 -14.56
CA GLN A 478 -18.62 19.52 -14.52
C GLN A 478 -18.80 20.34 -13.22
N VAL A 479 -20.05 20.46 -12.72
CA VAL A 479 -20.33 21.10 -11.44
C VAL A 479 -19.75 20.29 -10.29
N GLU A 480 -19.92 18.97 -10.29
CA GLU A 480 -19.32 18.09 -9.26
C GLU A 480 -17.79 18.17 -9.26
N ALA A 481 -17.15 18.12 -10.43
CA ALA A 481 -15.71 18.26 -10.56
C ALA A 481 -15.23 19.63 -10.04
N SER A 482 -15.99 20.70 -10.27
CA SER A 482 -15.65 22.03 -9.72
C SER A 482 -15.78 22.08 -8.20
N SER A 483 -16.80 21.43 -7.63
CA SER A 483 -17.01 21.29 -6.19
C SER A 483 -15.88 20.49 -5.53
N TRP A 484 -15.45 19.39 -6.16
CA TRP A 484 -14.30 18.61 -5.70
C TRP A 484 -13.00 19.40 -5.71
N ARG A 485 -12.73 20.16 -6.78
CA ARG A 485 -11.54 21.05 -6.83
C ARG A 485 -11.58 22.09 -5.72
N GLN A 486 -12.74 22.69 -5.45
CA GLN A 486 -12.88 23.66 -4.37
C GLN A 486 -12.60 23.02 -3.00
N ARG A 487 -13.19 21.85 -2.71
CA ARG A 487 -12.93 21.11 -1.47
C ARG A 487 -11.45 20.76 -1.30
N HIS A 488 -10.78 20.35 -2.38
CA HIS A 488 -9.36 20.01 -2.34
C HIS A 488 -8.49 21.25 -2.03
N VAL A 489 -8.85 22.43 -2.54
CA VAL A 489 -8.19 23.70 -2.19
C VAL A 489 -8.43 24.05 -0.73
N GLU A 490 -9.65 23.90 -0.23
CA GLU A 490 -10.00 24.16 1.17
C GLU A 490 -9.27 23.20 2.13
N GLN A 491 -9.20 21.91 1.79
CA GLN A 491 -8.45 20.90 2.56
C GLN A 491 -6.95 21.19 2.56
N ALA A 492 -6.37 21.55 1.40
CA ALA A 492 -4.96 21.93 1.32
C ALA A 492 -4.65 23.14 2.20
N ALA A 493 -5.53 24.15 2.24
CA ALA A 493 -5.38 25.30 3.12
C ALA A 493 -5.49 24.94 4.61
N GLN A 494 -6.38 24.01 4.98
CA GLN A 494 -6.48 23.51 6.36
C GLN A 494 -5.22 22.74 6.78
N VAL A 495 -4.67 21.91 5.91
CA VAL A 495 -3.41 21.19 6.17
C VAL A 495 -2.26 22.18 6.37
N GLU A 496 -2.13 23.20 5.51
CA GLU A 496 -1.09 24.24 5.66
C GLU A 496 -1.21 25.00 6.99
N GLU A 497 -2.43 25.28 7.46
CA GLU A 497 -2.65 25.93 8.76
C GLU A 497 -2.32 25.01 9.93
N LEU A 498 -2.67 23.72 9.85
CA LEU A 498 -2.31 22.72 10.87
C LEU A 498 -0.78 22.52 10.94
N GLU A 499 -0.09 22.54 9.80
CA GLU A 499 1.38 22.49 9.76
C GLU A 499 2.01 23.71 10.45
N LYS A 500 1.46 24.91 10.25
CA LYS A 500 1.89 26.14 10.95
C LYS A 500 1.69 26.00 12.46
N GLN A 501 0.54 25.51 12.91
CA GLN A 501 0.25 25.27 14.33
C GLN A 501 1.18 24.22 14.92
N ASN A 502 1.44 23.12 14.20
CA ASN A 502 2.37 22.07 14.63
C ASN A 502 3.80 22.62 14.78
N CYS A 503 4.26 23.46 13.84
CA CYS A 503 5.54 24.14 13.94
C CYS A 503 5.65 25.03 15.19
N ILE A 504 4.59 25.76 15.54
CA ILE A 504 4.53 26.56 16.77
C ILE A 504 4.58 25.66 18.01
N LEU A 505 3.80 24.57 18.05
CA LEU A 505 3.81 23.63 19.17
C LEU A 505 5.17 22.96 19.35
N ARG A 506 5.87 22.60 18.27
CA ARG A 506 7.25 22.07 18.33
C ARG A 506 8.20 23.10 18.94
N LYS A 507 8.07 24.39 18.61
CA LYS A 507 8.86 25.47 19.23
C LYS A 507 8.55 25.59 20.73
N HIS A 508 7.27 25.55 21.12
CA HIS A 508 6.88 25.58 22.54
C HIS A 508 7.37 24.36 23.30
N LYS A 509 7.26 23.15 22.74
CA LYS A 509 7.82 21.91 23.32
C LYS A 509 9.32 22.04 23.54
N LYS A 510 10.07 22.60 22.58
CA LYS A 510 11.51 22.82 22.72
C LYS A 510 11.83 23.76 23.88
N ILE A 511 11.09 24.86 24.03
CA ILE A 511 11.24 25.80 25.15
C ILE A 511 10.92 25.10 26.47
N LEU A 512 9.80 24.37 26.55
CA LEU A 512 9.42 23.62 27.75
C LEU A 512 10.47 22.58 28.14
N VAL A 513 11.01 21.82 27.19
CA VAL A 513 12.09 20.85 27.45
C VAL A 513 13.36 21.56 27.94
N GLN A 514 13.71 22.70 27.37
CA GLN A 514 14.85 23.50 27.83
C GLN A 514 14.64 24.02 29.26
N GLU A 515 13.45 24.50 29.58
CA GLU A 515 13.09 24.95 30.92
C GLU A 515 13.08 23.81 31.93
N VAL A 516 12.52 22.64 31.57
CA VAL A 516 12.58 21.44 32.42
C VAL A 516 14.03 21.03 32.67
N LYS A 517 14.89 21.02 31.65
CA LYS A 517 16.32 20.75 31.81
C LYS A 517 17.02 21.81 32.69
N ARG A 518 16.62 23.08 32.59
CA ARG A 518 17.12 24.17 33.45
C ARG A 518 16.68 24.00 34.90
N LEU A 519 15.48 23.47 35.13
CA LEU A 519 14.88 23.26 36.45
C LEU A 519 15.29 21.93 37.10
N GLN A 520 15.72 20.94 36.32
CA GLN A 520 16.15 19.62 36.77
C GLN A 520 17.22 19.63 37.90
N PRO A 521 18.22 20.53 37.92
CA PRO A 521 19.18 20.61 39.03
C PRO A 521 18.53 21.06 40.35
N TYR A 522 17.46 21.86 40.30
CA TYR A 522 16.79 22.38 41.50
C TYR A 522 15.82 21.39 42.12
N SER A 523 15.43 20.33 41.41
CA SER A 523 14.52 19.30 41.95
C SER A 523 15.22 18.36 42.95
N HIS A 524 16.53 18.11 42.78
CA HIS A 524 17.30 17.23 43.67
C HIS A 524 17.99 17.97 44.82
N VAL A 525 18.29 19.26 44.65
CA VAL A 525 19.03 20.07 45.64
C VAL A 525 18.17 20.40 46.89
N ASN A 526 16.84 20.38 46.79
CA ASN A 526 16.00 20.65 47.96
C ASN A 526 15.84 19.45 48.89
N LEU A 527 15.78 18.21 48.38
CA LEU A 527 15.55 17.06 49.26
C LEU A 527 16.75 16.76 50.16
N ALA A 528 17.97 16.82 49.62
CA ALA A 528 19.20 16.57 50.38
C ALA A 528 19.47 17.68 51.42
N ALA A 529 19.26 18.95 51.06
CA ALA A 529 19.37 20.07 51.99
C ALA A 529 18.32 20.01 53.10
N LEU A 530 17.05 19.73 52.76
CA LEU A 530 15.98 19.54 53.75
C LEU A 530 16.24 18.34 54.67
N VAL A 531 16.76 17.23 54.14
CA VAL A 531 17.12 16.07 54.97
C VAL A 531 18.28 16.41 55.91
N GLN A 532 19.27 17.17 55.45
CA GLN A 532 20.37 17.63 56.29
C GLN A 532 19.88 18.58 57.39
N GLU A 533 19.10 19.61 57.05
CA GLU A 533 18.52 20.54 58.03
C GLU A 533 17.60 19.81 59.04
N ALA A 534 16.80 18.84 58.58
CA ALA A 534 15.97 18.02 59.46
C ALA A 534 16.81 17.14 60.40
N GLN A 535 17.96 16.63 59.95
CA GLN A 535 18.90 15.90 60.80
C GLN A 535 19.58 16.82 61.82
N GLU A 536 20.01 18.01 61.42
CA GLU A 536 20.59 19.02 62.31
C GLU A 536 19.58 19.47 63.37
N ALA A 537 18.33 19.75 62.98
CA ALA A 537 17.25 20.11 63.91
C ALA A 537 16.99 19.00 64.93
N ARG A 538 16.99 17.73 64.51
CA ARG A 538 16.86 16.57 65.43
C ARG A 538 18.04 16.45 66.39
N MET A 539 19.26 16.74 65.96
CA MET A 539 20.43 16.75 66.84
C MET A 539 20.34 17.87 67.88
N VAL A 540 19.93 19.07 67.47
CA VAL A 540 19.70 20.20 68.38
C VAL A 540 18.61 19.86 69.40
N GLN A 541 17.50 19.28 68.95
CA GLN A 541 16.40 18.87 69.84
C GLN A 541 16.86 17.83 70.87
N ARG A 542 17.64 16.82 70.48
CA ARG A 542 18.21 15.83 71.41
C ARG A 542 19.19 16.46 72.39
N SER A 543 20.00 17.42 71.94
CA SER A 543 20.92 18.15 72.82
C SER A 543 20.17 19.00 73.85
N LEU A 544 19.12 19.71 73.43
CA LEU A 544 18.27 20.49 74.32
C LEU A 544 17.52 19.59 75.32
N GLN A 545 17.01 18.45 74.87
CA GLN A 545 16.39 17.47 75.76
C GLN A 545 17.38 16.94 76.79
N ALA A 546 18.60 16.57 76.39
CA ALA A 546 19.63 16.13 77.31
C ALA A 546 20.03 17.22 78.32
N GLN A 547 20.05 18.49 77.90
CA GLN A 547 20.26 19.62 78.81
C GLN A 547 19.11 19.77 79.81
N LEU A 548 17.86 19.66 79.36
CA LEU A 548 16.69 19.70 80.24
C LEU A 548 16.70 18.54 81.25
N ASP A 549 16.97 17.32 80.79
CA ASP A 549 17.06 16.12 81.64
C ASP A 549 18.19 16.28 82.69
N SER A 550 19.34 16.84 82.29
CA SER A 550 20.44 17.13 83.23
C SER A 550 20.06 18.20 84.26
N HIS A 551 19.28 19.19 83.85
CA HIS A 551 18.83 20.27 84.73
C HIS A 551 17.71 19.82 85.66
N GLU A 552 16.91 18.83 85.25
CA GLU A 552 15.91 18.14 86.06
C GLU A 552 16.56 17.18 87.06
N LEU A 553 17.63 16.48 86.67
CA LEU A 553 18.50 15.72 87.58
C LEU A 553 19.15 16.62 88.63
N LEU A 554 19.71 17.77 88.23
CA LEU A 554 20.25 18.76 89.17
C LEU A 554 19.17 19.36 90.08
N LYS A 555 17.96 19.65 89.56
CA LYS A 555 16.84 20.15 90.38
C LYS A 555 16.30 19.09 91.35
N SER A 556 16.35 17.82 90.98
CA SER A 556 15.95 16.72 91.86
C SER A 556 17.04 16.40 92.90
N GLU A 557 18.33 16.55 92.57
CA GLU A 557 19.43 16.50 93.55
C GLU A 557 19.38 17.70 94.52
N ILE A 558 19.08 18.92 94.05
CA ILE A 558 18.96 20.12 94.91
C ILE A 558 17.68 20.08 95.77
N LYS A 559 16.61 19.39 95.35
CA LYS A 559 15.39 19.21 96.16
C LYS A 559 15.52 18.21 97.31
N VAL A 560 16.61 17.46 97.40
CA VAL A 560 16.88 16.59 98.56
C VAL A 560 17.54 17.38 99.70
N ASP A 561 18.18 18.51 99.42
CA ASP A 561 18.79 19.38 100.44
C ASP A 561 18.55 20.88 100.12
N THR A 562 17.32 21.39 100.27
CA THR A 562 17.01 22.74 100.81
C THR A 562 15.52 23.12 100.71
N SER A 563 15.05 23.75 101.78
CA SER A 563 13.72 24.33 102.03
C SER A 563 13.35 25.50 101.08
N PRO A 564 12.07 25.89 100.97
CA PRO A 564 11.57 26.75 99.88
C PRO A 564 11.96 28.22 100.11
N ILE A 565 12.56 28.85 99.10
CA ILE A 565 12.68 30.30 99.00
C ILE A 565 12.12 30.74 97.65
N GLU A 566 11.46 31.88 97.73
CA GLU A 566 10.48 32.46 96.82
C GLU A 566 10.99 32.74 95.41
N SER A 567 10.03 32.67 94.51
CA SER A 567 10.05 32.99 93.08
C SER A 567 10.18 34.49 92.80
N GLU A 568 11.10 34.87 91.93
CA GLU A 568 11.02 36.11 91.12
C GLU A 568 11.12 35.74 89.63
N PRO A 569 10.18 36.18 88.76
CA PRO A 569 10.26 35.93 87.33
C PRO A 569 11.12 36.98 86.64
N ALA A 570 12.14 36.52 85.91
CA ALA A 570 12.97 37.34 85.05
C ALA A 570 12.20 37.78 83.79
N ASP A 571 12.36 39.07 83.53
CA ASP A 571 11.80 39.89 82.47
C ASP A 571 12.24 39.40 81.07
N PHE A 572 11.29 38.96 80.23
CA PHE A 572 11.53 38.54 78.84
C PHE A 572 11.22 39.72 77.91
N VAL A 573 12.26 40.30 77.32
CA VAL A 573 12.16 41.30 76.26
C VAL A 573 11.92 40.59 74.92
N LEU A 574 10.70 40.74 74.39
CA LEU A 574 10.30 40.30 73.05
C LEU A 574 10.73 41.37 72.03
N VAL A 575 11.64 41.05 71.12
CA VAL A 575 11.98 41.92 69.96
C VAL A 575 11.28 41.33 68.74
N GLU A 576 10.14 41.91 68.38
CA GLU A 576 9.48 41.67 67.09
C GLU A 576 10.21 42.49 66.02
N ALA A 577 10.81 41.81 65.04
CA ALA A 577 11.23 42.45 63.79
C ALA A 577 10.02 42.49 62.87
N SER A 578 9.66 43.70 62.45
CA SER A 578 8.53 44.03 61.57
C SER A 578 8.86 43.67 60.13
N ASP A 579 7.91 43.02 59.46
CA ASP A 579 7.84 42.86 58.01
C ASP A 579 7.49 44.22 57.37
N ASP A 580 8.36 44.73 56.51
CA ASP A 580 8.00 45.81 55.58
C ASP A 580 7.70 45.21 54.21
N GLU A 581 6.40 45.12 53.94
CA GLU A 581 5.82 45.06 52.60
C GLU A 581 6.26 46.31 51.81
N ASN A 582 6.87 46.10 50.64
CA ASN A 582 6.94 47.16 49.63
C ASN A 582 6.26 46.65 48.35
N VAL A 583 5.10 47.24 48.12
CA VAL A 583 4.17 47.04 47.02
C VAL A 583 4.07 48.38 46.28
N PHE A 584 4.25 48.31 44.96
CA PHE A 584 4.06 49.34 43.90
C PHE A 584 5.06 50.50 43.80
N GLU A 585 5.88 50.47 42.74
CA GLU A 585 5.56 51.17 41.47
C GLU A 585 6.15 50.42 40.26
#